data_AF-A0A0H2MIW2-F1
#
_entry.id   AF-A0A0H2MIW2-F1
#
_cell.length_a   1.000
_cell.length_b   1.000
_cell.length_c   1.000
_cell.angle_alpha   90.00
_cell.angle_beta   90.00
_cell.angle_gamma   90.00
#
_symmetry.space_group_name_H-M   'P 1'
#
loop_
_entity.id
_entity.type
_entity.pdbx_description
1 polymer ?
#
loop_
_entity_poly.entity_id
_entity_poly.type
_entity_poly.pdbx_seq_one_letter_code
_entity_poly.pdbx_strand_id
1 'polypeptide(L)'
;MSEIDSVKAQVLAELAKEQGEQLRFMANLDLRLVFGYLTAQFILVGWITNQAELAVPLVSAILLVNGLLFGVIVMLLVRHGRRRHHASQTSRNIDSALQLYETGIYFEGRIKNPDRQREKNPLFLYWHPIYIFICGVAFSGVSILIAISYLV
;
A
#
# COMPACT_ATOMS: atom_id res chain seq x y z
N MET A 1 19.62 -15.94 34.66
CA MET A 1 19.42 -15.54 33.25
C MET A 1 20.76 -15.79 32.55
N SER A 2 20.84 -16.74 31.61
CA SER A 2 22.12 -17.07 30.99
C SER A 2 22.52 -15.99 29.98
N GLU A 3 23.82 -15.77 29.77
CA GLU A 3 24.35 -14.80 28.80
C GLU A 3 23.77 -15.03 27.38
N ILE A 4 23.42 -16.28 27.08
CA ILE A 4 22.79 -16.72 25.83
C ILE A 4 21.35 -16.19 25.72
N ASP A 5 20.62 -16.08 26.82
CA ASP A 5 19.24 -15.56 26.82
C ASP A 5 19.21 -14.04 26.61
N SER A 6 20.20 -13.31 27.15
CA SER A 6 20.35 -11.86 26.90
C SER A 6 20.71 -11.56 25.44
N VAL A 7 21.61 -12.35 24.83
CA VAL A 7 21.98 -12.17 23.42
C VAL A 7 20.81 -12.47 22.51
N LYS A 8 20.05 -13.55 22.77
CA LYS A 8 18.83 -13.87 22.00
C LYS A 8 17.78 -12.77 22.10
N ALA A 9 17.53 -12.25 23.30
CA ALA A 9 16.58 -11.16 23.50
C ALA A 9 16.99 -9.89 22.76
N GLN A 10 18.28 -9.56 22.76
CA GLN A 10 18.80 -8.38 22.06
C GLN A 10 18.71 -8.51 20.53
N VAL A 11 19.03 -9.70 19.98
CA VAL A 11 18.89 -9.99 18.54
C VAL A 11 17.43 -9.89 18.09
N LEU A 12 16.50 -10.43 18.87
CA LEU A 12 15.07 -10.39 18.56
C LEU A 12 14.50 -8.98 18.68
N ALA A 13 14.99 -8.16 19.61
CA ALA A 13 14.62 -6.75 19.73
C ALA A 13 15.11 -5.92 18.53
N GLU A 14 16.34 -6.12 18.08
CA GLU A 14 16.88 -5.41 16.90
C GLU A 14 16.12 -5.83 15.63
N LEU A 15 15.83 -7.13 15.46
CA LEU A 15 15.00 -7.63 14.36
C LEU A 15 13.59 -7.02 14.39
N ALA A 16 12.96 -6.91 15.55
CA ALA A 16 11.64 -6.29 15.68
C ALA A 16 11.67 -4.79 15.30
N LYS A 17 12.73 -4.07 15.67
CA LYS A 17 12.95 -2.67 15.32
C LYS A 17 13.14 -2.50 13.81
N GLU A 18 13.99 -3.31 13.18
CA GLU A 18 14.20 -3.31 11.73
C GLU A 18 12.90 -3.59 10.97
N GLN A 19 12.11 -4.59 11.40
CA GLN A 19 10.82 -4.89 10.78
C GLN A 19 9.82 -3.73 10.95
N GLY A 20 9.82 -3.05 12.10
CA GLY A 20 9.02 -1.86 12.34
C GLY A 20 9.38 -0.68 11.44
N GLU A 21 10.68 -0.43 11.25
CA GLU A 21 11.19 0.61 10.33
C GLU A 21 10.87 0.29 8.87
N GLN A 22 11.05 -0.97 8.45
CA GLN A 22 10.67 -1.44 7.11
C GLN A 22 9.17 -1.22 6.84
N LEU A 23 8.29 -1.54 7.79
CA LEU A 23 6.85 -1.32 7.66
C LEU A 23 6.47 0.16 7.50
N ARG A 24 7.16 1.06 8.23
CA ARG A 24 6.98 2.52 8.12
C ARG A 24 7.50 3.06 6.80
N PHE A 25 8.69 2.62 6.36
CA PHE A 25 9.26 2.99 5.08
C PHE A 25 8.34 2.59 3.92
N MET A 26 7.83 1.35 3.94
CA MET A 26 6.85 0.88 2.96
C MET A 26 5.57 1.73 2.96
N ALA A 27 5.11 2.23 4.11
CA ALA A 27 3.94 3.11 4.20
C ALA A 27 4.14 4.43 3.46
N ASN A 28 5.28 5.06 3.71
CA ASN A 28 5.62 6.34 3.09
C ASN A 28 5.83 6.20 1.59
N LEU A 29 6.42 5.08 1.15
CA LEU A 29 6.62 4.79 -0.26
C LEU A 29 5.26 4.57 -0.97
N ASP A 30 4.35 3.80 -0.38
CA ASP A 30 3.01 3.59 -0.93
C ASP A 30 2.24 4.92 -1.05
N LEU A 31 2.27 5.77 -0.02
CA LEU A 31 1.66 7.10 -0.06
C LEU A 31 2.27 7.97 -1.17
N ARG A 32 3.60 8.01 -1.28
CA ARG A 32 4.29 8.78 -2.34
C ARG A 32 3.92 8.29 -3.74
N LEU A 33 3.79 6.98 -3.94
CA LEU A 33 3.35 6.40 -5.20
C LEU A 33 1.92 6.82 -5.54
N VAL A 34 0.99 6.68 -4.60
CA VAL A 34 -0.42 7.05 -4.82
C VAL A 34 -0.56 8.54 -5.09
N PHE A 35 0.09 9.40 -4.30
CA PHE A 35 0.07 10.84 -4.53
C PHE A 35 0.72 11.22 -5.87
N GLY A 36 1.86 10.63 -6.22
CA GLY A 36 2.51 10.88 -7.51
C GLY A 36 1.61 10.51 -8.69
N TYR A 37 0.92 9.38 -8.59
CA TYR A 37 -0.09 8.98 -9.58
C TYR A 37 -1.23 10.00 -9.66
N LEU A 38 -1.82 10.41 -8.54
CA LEU A 38 -2.89 11.39 -8.51
C LEU A 38 -2.46 12.74 -9.09
N THR A 39 -1.25 13.20 -8.78
CA THR A 39 -0.70 14.44 -9.36
C THR A 39 -0.61 14.34 -10.88
N ALA A 40 -0.13 13.22 -11.42
CA ALA A 40 -0.08 13.02 -12.86
C ALA A 40 -1.49 13.04 -13.49
N GLN A 41 -2.49 12.43 -12.83
CA GLN A 41 -3.87 12.47 -13.28
C GLN A 41 -4.45 13.89 -13.26
N PHE A 42 -4.20 14.68 -12.21
CA PHE A 42 -4.67 16.07 -12.15
C PHE A 42 -4.04 16.95 -13.22
N ILE A 43 -2.74 16.78 -13.49
CA ILE A 43 -2.06 17.47 -14.59
C ILE A 43 -2.69 17.10 -15.93
N LEU A 44 -2.94 15.80 -16.15
CA LEU A 44 -3.57 15.32 -17.38
C LEU A 44 -4.98 15.87 -17.56
N VAL A 45 -5.81 15.88 -16.51
CA VAL A 45 -7.14 16.48 -16.53
C VAL A 45 -7.07 17.96 -16.88
N GLY A 46 -6.21 18.73 -16.17
CA GLY A 46 -6.06 20.16 -16.42
C GLY A 46 -5.56 20.48 -17.83
N TRP A 47 -4.73 19.61 -18.41
CA TRP A 47 -4.30 19.74 -19.80
C TRP A 47 -5.44 19.44 -20.78
N ILE A 48 -6.20 18.35 -20.58
CA ILE A 48 -7.32 17.96 -21.45
C ILE A 48 -8.41 19.03 -21.46
N THR A 49 -8.76 19.60 -20.30
CA THR A 49 -9.83 20.62 -20.20
C THR A 49 -9.52 21.90 -20.96
N ASN A 50 -8.25 22.14 -21.32
CA ASN A 50 -7.82 23.30 -22.11
C ASN A 50 -7.74 23.03 -23.61
N GLN A 51 -8.03 21.80 -24.06
CA GLN A 51 -8.05 21.46 -25.49
C GLN A 51 -9.47 21.58 -26.04
N ALA A 52 -9.63 22.28 -27.16
CA ALA A 52 -10.91 22.44 -27.84
C ALA A 52 -11.32 21.16 -28.59
N GLU A 53 -10.37 20.49 -29.24
CA GLU A 53 -10.56 19.23 -29.95
C GLU A 53 -9.35 18.33 -29.74
N LEU A 54 -9.58 17.02 -29.59
CA LEU A 54 -8.52 16.03 -29.44
C LEU A 54 -8.50 15.10 -30.65
N ALA A 55 -7.36 15.05 -31.34
CA ALA A 55 -7.16 14.12 -32.44
C ALA A 55 -7.26 12.65 -31.97
N VAL A 56 -7.97 11.81 -32.72
CA VAL A 56 -8.13 10.36 -32.47
C VAL A 56 -6.82 9.64 -32.10
N PRO A 57 -5.70 9.80 -32.85
CA PRO A 57 -4.46 9.12 -32.49
C PRO A 57 -3.92 9.57 -31.13
N LEU A 58 -4.09 10.85 -30.78
CA LEU A 58 -3.66 11.39 -29.50
C LEU A 58 -4.48 10.83 -28.33
N VAL A 59 -5.81 10.71 -28.51
CA VAL A 59 -6.71 10.06 -27.54
C VAL A 59 -6.29 8.63 -27.27
N SER A 60 -6.01 7.85 -28.33
CA SER A 60 -5.59 6.46 -28.18
C SER A 60 -4.26 6.31 -27.43
N ALA A 61 -3.30 7.21 -27.70
CA ALA A 61 -2.01 7.24 -27.02
C ALA A 61 -2.17 7.60 -25.53
N ILE A 62 -3.01 8.59 -25.21
CA ILE A 62 -3.28 8.99 -23.82
C ILE A 62 -3.95 7.86 -23.05
N LEU A 63 -4.96 7.20 -23.62
CA LEU A 63 -5.63 6.07 -22.97
C LEU A 63 -4.68 4.90 -22.74
N LEU A 64 -3.79 4.61 -23.70
CA LEU A 64 -2.79 3.57 -23.56
C LEU A 64 -1.81 3.89 -22.41
N VAL A 65 -1.28 5.11 -22.36
CA VAL A 65 -0.36 5.53 -21.30
C VAL A 65 -1.07 5.55 -19.94
N ASN A 66 -2.32 6.01 -19.89
CA ASN A 66 -3.12 6.02 -18.66
C ASN A 66 -3.38 4.60 -18.14
N GLY A 67 -3.72 3.68 -19.05
CA GLY A 67 -3.89 2.26 -18.73
C GLY A 67 -2.60 1.61 -18.24
N LEU A 68 -1.45 1.92 -18.86
CA LEU A 68 -0.15 1.44 -18.40
C LEU A 68 0.20 1.97 -17.01
N LEU A 69 0.02 3.27 -16.76
CA LEU A 69 0.27 3.88 -15.45
C LEU A 69 -0.62 3.23 -14.37
N PHE A 70 -1.91 3.03 -14.67
CA PHE A 70 -2.82 2.36 -13.76
C PHE A 70 -2.44 0.89 -13.52
N GLY A 71 -2.05 0.17 -14.56
CA GLY A 71 -1.57 -1.21 -14.43
C GLY A 71 -0.34 -1.31 -13.53
N VAL A 72 0.65 -0.44 -13.75
CA VAL A 72 1.89 -0.40 -12.97
C VAL A 72 1.63 -0.03 -11.51
N ILE A 73 0.82 1.01 -11.23
CA ILE A 73 0.54 1.42 -9.85
C ILE A 73 -0.19 0.32 -9.08
N VAL A 74 -1.18 -0.35 -9.70
CA VAL A 74 -1.92 -1.45 -9.08
C VAL A 74 -0.99 -2.65 -8.84
N MET A 75 -0.15 -3.01 -9.81
CA MET A 75 0.79 -4.11 -9.67
C MET A 75 1.78 -3.86 -8.52
N LEU A 76 2.31 -2.64 -8.40
CA LEU A 76 3.20 -2.25 -7.31
C LEU A 76 2.49 -2.31 -5.96
N LEU A 77 1.28 -1.75 -5.85
CA LEU A 77 0.48 -1.78 -4.62
C LEU A 77 0.14 -3.21 -4.18
N VAL A 78 -0.26 -4.09 -5.11
CA VAL A 78 -0.55 -5.49 -4.81
C VAL A 78 0.72 -6.23 -4.36
N ARG A 79 1.86 -6.02 -5.04
CA ARG A 79 3.13 -6.65 -4.67
C ARG A 79 3.61 -6.17 -3.30
N HIS A 80 3.45 -4.89 -3.00
CA HIS A 80 3.78 -4.31 -1.68
C HIS A 80 2.86 -4.84 -0.59
N GLY A 81 1.56 -4.97 -0.84
CA GLY A 81 0.61 -5.58 0.09
C GLY A 81 1.01 -7.01 0.47
N ARG A 82 1.44 -7.82 -0.51
CA ARG A 82 1.96 -9.18 -0.23
C ARG A 82 3.23 -9.15 0.62
N ARG A 83 4.19 -8.26 0.32
CA ARG A 83 5.44 -8.12 1.10
C ARG A 83 5.17 -7.68 2.54
N ARG A 84 4.25 -6.73 2.75
CA ARG A 84 3.82 -6.29 4.08
C ARG A 84 3.17 -7.39 4.88
N HIS A 85 2.37 -8.24 4.22
CA HIS A 85 1.79 -9.40 4.87
C HIS A 85 2.89 -10.36 5.37
N HIS A 86 3.90 -10.66 4.55
CA HIS A 86 5.04 -11.48 4.98
C HIS A 86 5.85 -10.85 6.12
N ALA A 87 6.14 -9.55 6.07
CA ALA A 87 6.82 -8.84 7.16
C ALA A 87 5.99 -8.86 8.46
N SER A 88 4.68 -8.67 8.35
CA SER A 88 3.78 -8.75 9.50
C SER A 88 3.68 -10.16 10.07
N GLN A 89 3.70 -11.20 9.24
CA GLN A 89 3.75 -12.59 9.72
C GLN A 89 5.08 -12.87 10.44
N THR A 90 6.20 -12.39 9.88
CA THR A 90 7.53 -12.57 10.47
C THR A 90 7.62 -11.87 11.83
N SER A 91 7.13 -10.64 11.95
CA SER A 91 7.01 -9.93 13.23
C SER A 91 6.16 -10.70 14.24
N ARG A 92 5.06 -11.34 13.81
CA ARG A 92 4.22 -12.16 14.70
C ARG A 92 4.95 -13.41 15.19
N ASN A 93 5.72 -14.05 14.33
CA ASN A 93 6.52 -15.23 14.71
C ASN A 93 7.62 -14.85 15.71
N ILE A 94 8.25 -13.68 15.54
CA ILE A 94 9.22 -13.12 16.49
C ILE A 94 8.56 -12.80 17.84
N ASP A 95 7.40 -12.14 17.83
CA ASP A 95 6.66 -11.79 19.05
C ASP A 95 6.23 -13.05 19.82
N SER A 96 5.81 -14.10 19.11
CA SER A 96 5.48 -15.41 19.70
C SER A 96 6.72 -16.14 20.24
N ALA A 97 7.86 -16.07 19.54
CA ALA A 97 9.11 -16.70 19.98
C ALA A 97 9.72 -16.01 21.20
N LEU A 98 9.50 -14.70 21.34
CA LEU A 98 9.88 -13.89 22.50
C LEU A 98 8.98 -14.11 23.73
N GLN A 99 7.95 -14.96 23.67
CA GLN A 99 6.94 -15.14 24.73
C GLN A 99 6.27 -13.83 25.17
N LEU A 100 6.24 -12.80 24.32
CA LEU A 100 5.48 -11.56 24.57
C LEU A 100 3.96 -11.78 24.57
N TYR A 101 3.53 -12.96 24.13
CA TYR A 101 2.14 -13.43 24.09
C TYR A 101 2.02 -14.75 24.85
N GLU A 102 2.23 -14.76 26.16
CA GLU A 102 1.74 -15.88 26.98
C GLU A 102 0.20 -15.83 27.00
N THR A 103 -0.43 -16.89 26.48
CA THR A 103 -1.88 -17.12 26.58
C THR A 103 -2.30 -17.14 28.05
N GLY A 104 -2.81 -16.00 28.53
CA GLY A 104 -3.30 -15.83 29.90
C GLY A 104 -2.95 -14.48 30.54
N ILE A 105 -1.91 -13.79 30.07
CA ILE A 105 -1.47 -12.50 30.63
C ILE A 105 -1.48 -11.44 29.51
N TYR A 106 -2.68 -11.04 29.09
CA TYR A 106 -2.81 -9.90 28.18
C TYR A 106 -2.78 -8.61 29.00
N PHE A 107 -1.72 -7.81 28.85
CA PHE A 107 -1.75 -6.41 29.29
C PHE A 107 -2.61 -5.62 28.30
N GLU A 108 -3.91 -5.57 28.57
CA GLU A 108 -4.87 -4.73 27.85
C GLU A 108 -4.34 -3.28 27.80
N GLY A 109 -4.20 -2.73 26.59
CA GLY A 109 -3.77 -1.34 26.38
C GLY A 109 -2.27 -1.05 26.38
N ARG A 110 -1.37 -2.03 26.63
CA ARG A 110 0.09 -1.82 26.54
C ARG A 110 0.78 -2.49 25.35
N ILE A 111 0.14 -3.48 24.73
CA ILE A 111 0.72 -4.28 23.63
C ILE A 111 -0.22 -4.26 22.42
N LYS A 112 0.38 -4.27 21.22
CA LYS A 112 -0.24 -4.24 19.89
C LYS A 112 -1.47 -5.17 19.82
N ASN A 113 -2.62 -4.56 19.50
CA ASN A 113 -3.95 -5.14 19.65
C ASN A 113 -4.08 -6.59 19.10
N PRO A 114 -4.41 -7.59 19.95
CA PRO A 114 -4.50 -9.01 19.55
C PRO A 114 -5.66 -9.30 18.57
N ASP A 115 -6.66 -8.43 18.47
CA ASP A 115 -7.80 -8.63 17.55
C ASP A 115 -7.44 -8.53 16.05
N ARG A 116 -6.24 -8.03 15.73
CA ARG A 116 -5.71 -8.07 14.35
C ARG A 116 -5.54 -9.48 13.81
N GLN A 117 -5.64 -10.51 14.67
CA GLN A 117 -5.54 -11.92 14.30
C GLN A 117 -6.72 -12.45 13.46
N ARG A 118 -7.90 -11.83 13.49
CA ARG A 118 -9.13 -12.40 12.91
C ARG A 118 -9.43 -12.05 11.45
N GLU A 119 -8.70 -11.13 10.84
CA GLU A 119 -8.96 -10.75 9.46
C GLU A 119 -8.35 -11.78 8.49
N LYS A 120 -9.23 -12.68 8.02
CA LYS A 120 -8.92 -13.81 7.12
C LYS A 120 -8.36 -13.42 5.76
N ASN A 121 -8.34 -12.13 5.41
CA ASN A 121 -8.01 -11.67 4.08
C ASN A 121 -6.85 -10.66 4.10
N PRO A 122 -5.63 -11.05 3.68
CA PRO A 122 -4.43 -10.21 3.80
C PRO A 122 -4.51 -8.91 2.98
N LEU A 123 -5.38 -8.87 1.98
CA LEU A 123 -5.64 -7.71 1.12
C LEU A 123 -6.50 -6.63 1.80
N PHE A 124 -7.32 -6.99 2.79
CA PHE A 124 -8.22 -6.07 3.51
C PHE A 124 -7.65 -5.54 4.83
N LEU A 125 -6.58 -6.16 5.35
CA LEU A 125 -5.92 -5.81 6.62
C LEU A 125 -5.22 -4.44 6.61
N TYR A 126 -5.09 -3.80 5.44
CA TYR A 126 -4.31 -2.58 5.23
C TYR A 126 -5.06 -1.58 4.34
N TRP A 127 -4.62 -0.32 4.31
CA TRP A 127 -5.17 0.75 3.44
C TRP A 127 -5.01 0.50 1.93
N HIS A 128 -4.45 -0.63 1.51
CA HIS A 128 -4.25 -0.99 0.09
C HIS A 128 -5.52 -1.03 -0.78
N PRO A 129 -6.66 -1.63 -0.37
CA PRO A 129 -7.86 -1.62 -1.19
C PRO A 129 -8.42 -0.19 -1.31
N ILE A 130 -8.22 0.65 -0.29
CA ILE A 130 -8.56 2.08 -0.35
C ILE A 130 -7.67 2.79 -1.38
N TYR A 131 -6.36 2.55 -1.38
CA TYR A 131 -5.46 3.12 -2.40
C TYR A 131 -5.79 2.66 -3.81
N ILE A 132 -6.04 1.37 -4.00
CA ILE A 132 -6.44 0.82 -5.31
C ILE A 132 -7.78 1.43 -5.75
N PHE A 133 -8.74 1.56 -4.84
CA PHE A 133 -10.02 2.20 -5.10
C PHE A 133 -9.85 3.66 -5.54
N ILE A 134 -9.05 4.45 -4.82
CA ILE A 134 -8.76 5.86 -5.18
C ILE A 134 -8.09 5.94 -6.55
N CYS A 135 -7.07 5.11 -6.81
CA CYS A 135 -6.42 5.05 -8.12
C CYS A 135 -7.40 4.65 -9.23
N GLY A 136 -8.32 3.73 -8.95
CA GLY A 136 -9.36 3.28 -9.87
C GLY A 136 -10.36 4.39 -10.19
N VAL A 137 -10.84 5.12 -9.19
CA VAL A 137 -11.73 6.28 -9.37
C VAL A 137 -11.05 7.33 -10.23
N ALA A 138 -9.78 7.65 -9.98
CA ALA A 138 -9.02 8.60 -10.80
C ALA A 138 -8.87 8.10 -12.25
N PHE A 139 -8.52 6.83 -12.46
CA PHE A 139 -8.44 6.22 -13.79
C PHE A 139 -9.77 6.32 -14.56
N SER A 140 -10.88 5.94 -13.91
CA SER A 140 -12.21 6.02 -14.52
C SER A 140 -12.62 7.46 -14.80
N GLY A 141 -12.33 8.38 -13.88
CA GLY A 141 -12.66 9.80 -14.04
C GLY A 141 -11.97 10.42 -15.25
N VAL A 142 -10.66 10.18 -15.40
CA VAL A 142 -9.91 10.67 -16.57
C VAL A 142 -10.37 10.00 -17.87
N SER A 143 -10.64 8.70 -17.84
CA SER A 143 -11.12 7.98 -19.03
C SER A 143 -12.49 8.48 -19.49
N ILE A 144 -13.41 8.76 -18.56
CA ILE A 144 -14.72 9.36 -18.85
C ILE A 144 -14.56 10.77 -19.40
N LEU A 145 -13.69 11.59 -18.79
CA LEU A 145 -13.41 12.94 -19.27
C LEU A 145 -12.93 12.92 -20.73
N ILE A 146 -11.99 12.05 -21.07
CA ILE A 146 -11.49 11.88 -22.43
C ILE A 146 -12.62 11.47 -23.38
N ALA A 147 -13.48 10.53 -22.95
CA ALA A 147 -14.61 10.08 -23.77
C ALA A 147 -15.62 11.22 -24.04
N ILE A 148 -15.88 12.07 -23.04
CA ILE A 148 -16.75 13.24 -23.20
C ILE A 148 -16.09 14.27 -24.14
N SER A 149 -14.82 14.59 -23.92
CA SER A 149 -14.06 15.53 -24.76
C SER A 149 -13.88 15.07 -26.21
N TYR A 150 -14.10 13.78 -26.49
CA TYR A 150 -14.09 13.24 -27.84
C TYR A 150 -15.47 13.31 -28.53
N LEU A 151 -16.56 13.32 -27.75
CA LEU A 151 -17.93 13.36 -28.28
C LEU A 151 -18.45 14.78 -28.53
N VAL A 152 -17.79 15.79 -27.98
CA VAL A 152 -18.04 17.23 -28.19
C VAL A 152 -17.24 17.71 -29.38
#